data_AF-A0A6N2E095-F1
#
_entry.id   AF-A0A6N2E095-F1
#
_cell.length_a   1.000
_cell.length_b   1.000
_cell.length_c   1.000
_cell.angle_alpha   90.00
_cell.angle_beta   90.00
_cell.angle_gamma   90.00
#
_symmetry.space_group_name_H-M   'P 1'
#
loop_
_entity.id
_entity.type
_entity.pdbx_description
1 polymer ?
#
loop_
_entity_poly.entity_id
_entity_poly.type
_entity_poly.pdbx_seq_one_letter_code
_entity_poly.pdbx_strand_id
1 'polypeptide(L)'
;MTRPRTERAAPRPSRPSQGSRASGRRRYGCERNTVIVKVYAIDGVVPVVDPEAFVHPAAVLIGDVIVGPGSYIGPCASLRGDIGRIVVGAGANVQDHCLLHCFPEATCTVEDWGHIGHGAILHGATVRAHALVGMNAVLMDGCDIGEAAFVAALSFVPAGFEVPARTLVAGTPASVRRPLTEAEIAWKRRGTEEYQRIAQRSLATMIETEALTAIDPDRPRLPVTPHHPLHMMRGR
;
A
#
# COMPACT_ATOMS: atom_id res chain seq x y z
N MET A 1 -43.75 78.93 23.16
CA MET A 1 -42.98 77.69 23.43
C MET A 1 -43.52 76.58 22.52
N THR A 2 -42.75 76.31 21.48
CA THR A 2 -42.99 75.42 20.34
C THR A 2 -42.93 73.95 20.77
N ARG A 3 -43.97 73.16 20.45
CA ARG A 3 -43.92 71.69 20.52
C ARG A 3 -43.68 71.11 19.12
N PRO A 4 -42.74 70.15 18.94
CA PRO A 4 -42.29 69.73 17.62
C PRO A 4 -43.16 68.62 17.02
N ARG A 5 -43.22 68.63 15.69
CA ARG A 5 -43.78 67.56 14.83
C ARG A 5 -43.01 66.26 15.06
N THR A 6 -43.72 65.16 15.33
CA THR A 6 -43.16 63.81 15.34
C THR A 6 -43.19 63.21 13.92
N GLU A 7 -42.03 62.78 13.47
CA GLU A 7 -41.78 62.11 12.18
C GLU A 7 -42.50 60.74 12.12
N ARG A 8 -43.12 60.44 10.97
CA ARG A 8 -43.66 59.11 10.66
C ARG A 8 -42.52 58.19 10.23
N ALA A 9 -42.31 57.09 10.96
CA ALA A 9 -41.37 56.04 10.63
C ALA A 9 -41.79 55.24 9.39
N ALA A 10 -40.83 54.91 8.54
CA ALA A 10 -40.99 54.06 7.34
C ALA A 10 -41.26 52.58 7.71
N PRO A 11 -41.96 51.81 6.85
CA PRO A 11 -42.32 50.42 7.16
C PRO A 11 -41.11 49.48 7.03
N ARG A 12 -40.96 48.57 8.00
CA ARG A 12 -39.91 47.53 8.03
C ARG A 12 -40.19 46.45 6.97
N PRO A 13 -39.18 45.95 6.24
CA PRO A 13 -39.35 44.81 5.35
C PRO A 13 -39.51 43.51 6.16
N SER A 14 -40.50 42.70 5.79
CA SER A 14 -40.78 41.37 6.33
C SER A 14 -39.65 40.39 5.99
N ARG A 15 -39.06 39.76 7.02
CA ARG A 15 -38.09 38.66 6.85
C ARG A 15 -38.79 37.36 6.43
N PRO A 16 -38.23 36.59 5.49
CA PRO A 16 -38.81 35.33 5.04
C PRO A 16 -38.69 34.24 6.10
N SER A 17 -39.68 33.34 6.10
CA SER A 17 -39.85 32.18 6.96
C SER A 17 -38.63 31.25 6.99
N GLN A 18 -38.21 30.84 8.19
CA GLN A 18 -37.18 29.84 8.40
C GLN A 18 -37.65 28.47 7.89
N GLY A 19 -37.13 28.06 6.72
CA GLY A 19 -37.21 26.70 6.24
C GLY A 19 -36.30 25.79 7.05
N SER A 20 -36.90 24.76 7.66
CA SER A 20 -36.25 23.62 8.30
C SER A 20 -35.08 23.08 7.46
N ARG A 21 -33.84 23.24 7.96
CA ARG A 21 -32.68 22.51 7.42
C ARG A 21 -32.72 21.09 7.96
N ALA A 22 -33.35 20.19 7.23
CA ALA A 22 -33.17 18.76 7.41
C ALA A 22 -31.67 18.43 7.21
N SER A 23 -31.04 17.88 8.25
CA SER A 23 -29.66 17.39 8.19
C SER A 23 -29.61 16.18 7.25
N GLY A 24 -29.16 16.42 6.02
CA GLY A 24 -28.90 15.37 5.04
C GLY A 24 -27.72 14.50 5.47
N ARG A 25 -27.92 13.59 6.42
CA ARG A 25 -27.04 12.43 6.59
C ARG A 25 -27.18 11.59 5.33
N ARG A 26 -26.29 11.80 4.35
CA ARG A 26 -26.11 10.83 3.26
C ARG A 26 -25.61 9.54 3.91
N ARG A 27 -26.50 8.55 4.01
CA ARG A 27 -26.12 7.18 4.32
C ARG A 27 -25.32 6.71 3.11
N TYR A 28 -24.00 6.57 3.26
CA TYR A 28 -23.20 5.84 2.28
C TYR A 28 -23.70 4.39 2.32
N GLY A 29 -24.53 4.02 1.34
CA GLY A 29 -24.99 2.66 1.17
C GLY A 29 -23.79 1.78 0.82
N CYS A 30 -23.60 0.71 1.58
CA CYS A 30 -22.66 -0.36 1.28
C CYS A 30 -23.25 -1.21 0.14
N GLU A 31 -23.29 -0.66 -1.07
CA GLU A 31 -23.30 -1.49 -2.27
C GLU A 31 -21.86 -1.97 -2.45
N ARG A 32 -21.67 -3.29 -2.62
CA ARG A 32 -20.34 -3.89 -2.82
C ARG A 32 -19.74 -3.29 -4.09
N ASN A 33 -18.96 -2.22 -3.91
CA ASN A 33 -18.20 -1.58 -4.98
C ASN A 33 -17.16 -2.59 -5.42
N THR A 34 -17.48 -3.39 -6.44
CA THR A 34 -16.55 -4.35 -7.00
C THR A 34 -15.57 -3.51 -7.82
N VAL A 35 -14.49 -3.07 -7.18
CA VAL A 35 -13.44 -2.32 -7.88
C VAL A 35 -12.89 -3.25 -8.96
N ILE A 36 -13.22 -2.95 -10.22
CA ILE A 36 -12.63 -3.66 -11.36
C ILE A 36 -11.17 -3.26 -11.39
N VAL A 37 -10.28 -4.22 -11.13
CA VAL A 37 -8.84 -4.03 -11.25
C VAL A 37 -8.52 -3.79 -12.72
N LYS A 38 -8.06 -2.58 -13.05
CA LYS A 38 -7.64 -2.23 -14.42
C LYS A 38 -6.21 -2.71 -14.64
N VAL A 39 -6.01 -3.52 -15.67
CA VAL A 39 -4.73 -4.11 -16.04
C VAL A 39 -4.50 -4.00 -17.54
N TYR A 40 -3.27 -4.23 -18.00
CA TYR A 40 -2.90 -4.15 -19.41
C TYR A 40 -2.49 -5.53 -19.93
N ALA A 41 -3.24 -6.02 -20.90
CA ALA A 41 -2.83 -7.21 -21.66
C ALA A 41 -1.80 -6.83 -22.72
N ILE A 42 -0.85 -7.73 -22.98
CA ILE A 42 0.11 -7.62 -24.09
C ILE A 42 0.27 -9.00 -24.72
N ASP A 43 0.25 -9.06 -26.06
CA ASP A 43 0.36 -10.31 -26.83
C ASP A 43 -0.57 -11.45 -26.39
N GLY A 44 -1.77 -11.08 -25.90
CA GLY A 44 -2.78 -12.02 -25.41
C GLY A 44 -2.55 -12.51 -23.97
N VAL A 45 -1.48 -12.08 -23.31
CA VAL A 45 -1.20 -12.39 -21.89
C VAL A 45 -1.82 -11.32 -21.01
N VAL A 46 -2.66 -11.75 -20.07
CA VAL A 46 -3.43 -10.89 -19.17
C VAL A 46 -2.99 -11.15 -17.73
N PRO A 47 -2.74 -10.11 -16.91
CA PRO A 47 -2.49 -10.30 -15.49
C PRO A 47 -3.59 -11.09 -14.78
N VAL A 48 -3.19 -11.99 -13.89
CA VAL A 48 -4.07 -12.77 -13.03
C VAL A 48 -4.02 -12.20 -11.62
N VAL A 49 -5.14 -11.72 -11.13
CA VAL A 49 -5.26 -11.13 -9.79
C VAL A 49 -6.33 -11.87 -9.01
N ASP A 50 -5.95 -12.42 -7.87
CA ASP A 50 -6.89 -13.08 -6.97
C ASP A 50 -7.94 -12.07 -6.42
N PRO A 51 -9.23 -12.45 -6.30
CA PRO A 51 -10.28 -11.56 -5.80
C PRO A 51 -10.08 -11.05 -4.36
N GLU A 52 -9.28 -11.75 -3.54
CA GLU A 52 -8.94 -11.32 -2.18
C GLU A 52 -7.73 -10.38 -2.15
N ALA A 53 -7.03 -10.20 -3.26
CA ALA A 53 -5.94 -9.25 -3.38
C ALA A 53 -6.46 -7.82 -3.58
N PHE A 54 -5.85 -6.86 -2.90
CA PHE A 54 -6.08 -5.45 -3.14
C PHE A 54 -5.04 -4.90 -4.12
N VAL A 55 -5.50 -4.33 -5.23
CA VAL A 55 -4.65 -3.57 -6.16
C VAL A 55 -5.13 -2.13 -6.21
N HIS A 56 -4.27 -1.19 -5.81
CA HIS A 56 -4.61 0.22 -5.85
C HIS A 56 -4.91 0.67 -7.30
N PRO A 57 -5.93 1.52 -7.56
CA PRO A 57 -6.28 1.96 -8.92
C PRO A 57 -5.17 2.67 -9.70
N ALA A 58 -4.17 3.20 -9.01
CA ALA A 58 -2.98 3.84 -9.59
C ALA A 58 -1.79 2.89 -9.80
N ALA A 59 -1.90 1.61 -9.44
CA ALA A 59 -0.89 0.61 -9.76
C ALA A 59 -0.99 0.21 -11.24
N VAL A 60 0.11 -0.24 -11.82
CA VAL A 60 0.20 -0.66 -13.22
C VAL A 60 0.66 -2.11 -13.28
N LEU A 61 -0.19 -2.99 -13.79
CA LEU A 61 0.12 -4.41 -14.04
C LEU A 61 0.03 -4.68 -15.54
N ILE A 62 1.09 -5.22 -16.12
CA ILE A 62 1.22 -5.46 -17.57
C ILE A 62 1.70 -6.89 -17.82
N GLY A 63 1.00 -7.65 -18.68
CA GLY A 63 1.47 -8.95 -19.18
C GLY A 63 1.41 -10.10 -18.17
N ASP A 64 2.48 -10.91 -18.10
CA ASP A 64 2.56 -12.12 -17.27
C ASP A 64 2.82 -11.77 -15.79
N VAL A 65 1.77 -11.29 -15.13
CA VAL A 65 1.78 -10.94 -13.70
C VAL A 65 0.74 -11.78 -12.98
N ILE A 66 1.14 -12.44 -11.91
CA ILE A 66 0.27 -13.26 -11.06
C ILE A 66 0.31 -12.70 -9.64
N VAL A 67 -0.86 -12.37 -9.09
CA VAL A 67 -1.02 -11.85 -7.72
C VAL A 67 -1.94 -12.77 -6.92
N GLY A 68 -1.38 -13.37 -5.87
CA GLY A 68 -2.06 -14.32 -4.98
C GLY A 68 -3.00 -13.67 -3.96
N PRO A 69 -3.80 -14.49 -3.26
CA PRO A 69 -4.87 -14.04 -2.36
C PRO A 69 -4.34 -13.22 -1.18
N GLY A 70 -5.15 -12.25 -0.74
CA GLY A 70 -4.85 -11.41 0.42
C GLY A 70 -3.66 -10.46 0.26
N SER A 71 -3.08 -10.36 -0.93
CA SER A 71 -1.92 -9.51 -1.21
C SER A 71 -2.29 -8.03 -1.35
N TYR A 72 -1.34 -7.16 -1.06
CA TYR A 72 -1.48 -5.71 -1.17
C TYR A 72 -0.54 -5.16 -2.25
N ILE A 73 -1.10 -4.55 -3.30
CA ILE A 73 -0.34 -3.79 -4.30
C ILE A 73 -0.66 -2.30 -4.13
N GLY A 74 0.35 -1.54 -3.71
CA GLY A 74 0.25 -0.13 -3.33
C GLY A 74 0.12 0.83 -4.52
N PRO A 75 -0.19 2.11 -4.25
CA PRO A 75 -0.29 3.14 -5.28
C PRO A 75 1.03 3.30 -6.05
N CYS A 76 0.91 3.51 -7.35
CA CYS A 76 2.06 3.74 -8.24
C CYS A 76 3.08 2.59 -8.29
N ALA A 77 2.77 1.40 -7.76
CA ALA A 77 3.58 0.22 -8.01
C ALA A 77 3.46 -0.20 -9.49
N SER A 78 4.59 -0.53 -10.11
CA SER A 78 4.63 -1.04 -11.50
C SER A 78 5.14 -2.46 -11.52
N LEU A 79 4.27 -3.38 -11.89
CA LEU A 79 4.57 -4.80 -12.08
C LEU A 79 4.49 -5.05 -13.59
N ARG A 80 5.64 -5.07 -14.25
CA ARG A 80 5.72 -5.13 -15.70
C ARG A 80 6.26 -6.49 -16.14
N GLY A 81 5.36 -7.44 -16.39
CA GLY A 81 5.65 -8.78 -16.90
C GLY A 81 5.59 -8.86 -18.42
N ASP A 82 6.16 -7.87 -19.10
CA ASP A 82 6.15 -7.75 -20.57
C ASP A 82 7.32 -8.49 -21.26
N ILE A 83 8.35 -8.88 -20.48
CA ILE A 83 9.54 -9.58 -20.96
C ILE A 83 9.65 -10.96 -20.29
N GLY A 84 9.52 -11.01 -18.97
CA GLY A 84 9.46 -12.24 -18.19
C GLY A 84 8.30 -12.20 -17.20
N ARG A 85 8.19 -13.23 -16.36
CA ARG A 85 7.06 -13.37 -15.42
C ARG A 85 7.29 -12.63 -14.11
N ILE A 86 6.22 -12.11 -13.53
CA ILE A 86 6.18 -11.63 -12.15
C ILE A 86 5.18 -12.47 -11.35
N VAL A 87 5.61 -12.99 -10.20
CA VAL A 87 4.74 -13.73 -9.28
C VAL A 87 4.78 -13.07 -7.90
N VAL A 88 3.62 -12.75 -7.36
CA VAL A 88 3.41 -12.29 -5.99
C VAL A 88 2.54 -13.32 -5.27
N GLY A 89 3.09 -13.96 -4.25
CA GLY A 89 2.46 -15.02 -3.46
C GLY A 89 1.35 -14.50 -2.55
N ALA A 90 0.81 -15.40 -1.72
CA ALA A 90 -0.31 -15.11 -0.85
C ALA A 90 0.10 -14.21 0.34
N GLY A 91 -0.75 -13.23 0.67
CA GLY A 91 -0.56 -12.32 1.80
C GLY A 91 0.72 -11.48 1.74
N ALA A 92 1.35 -11.39 0.57
CA ALA A 92 2.52 -10.56 0.33
C ALA A 92 2.12 -9.09 0.12
N ASN A 93 3.09 -8.19 0.19
CA ASN A 93 2.84 -6.77 -0.09
C ASN A 93 3.94 -6.18 -0.97
N VAL A 94 3.50 -5.48 -2.02
CA VAL A 94 4.30 -4.63 -2.89
C VAL A 94 3.84 -3.21 -2.67
N GLN A 95 4.63 -2.45 -1.91
CA GLN A 95 4.21 -1.14 -1.44
C GLN A 95 4.31 -0.06 -2.50
N ASP A 96 3.98 1.16 -2.09
CA ASP A 96 3.95 2.37 -2.88
C ASP A 96 5.24 2.53 -3.71
N HIS A 97 5.08 2.86 -4.99
CA HIS A 97 6.19 3.13 -5.92
C HIS A 97 7.21 1.99 -6.13
N CYS A 98 6.91 0.75 -5.77
CA CYS A 98 7.79 -0.37 -6.10
C CYS A 98 7.80 -0.66 -7.61
N LEU A 99 8.94 -1.16 -8.10
CA LEU A 99 9.14 -1.52 -9.51
C LEU A 99 9.57 -2.98 -9.60
N LEU A 100 8.79 -3.82 -10.28
CA LEU A 100 9.10 -5.23 -10.54
C LEU A 100 9.22 -5.43 -12.06
N HIS A 101 10.35 -5.99 -12.48
CA HIS A 101 10.64 -6.36 -13.88
C HIS A 101 11.63 -7.54 -13.91
N CYS A 102 11.95 -8.07 -15.08
CA CYS A 102 12.92 -9.15 -15.26
C CYS A 102 13.38 -9.27 -16.71
N PHE A 103 14.47 -10.03 -16.92
CA PHE A 103 14.95 -10.45 -18.24
C PHE A 103 14.07 -11.54 -18.88
N PRO A 104 14.24 -11.80 -20.20
CA PRO A 104 13.54 -12.90 -20.86
C PRO A 104 13.79 -14.22 -20.15
N GLU A 105 12.76 -15.08 -20.11
CA GLU A 105 12.80 -16.41 -19.46
C GLU A 105 13.04 -16.41 -17.94
N ALA A 106 13.28 -15.24 -17.32
CA ALA A 106 13.39 -15.10 -15.88
C ALA A 106 12.02 -14.85 -15.23
N THR A 107 11.93 -15.16 -13.93
CA THR A 107 10.78 -14.82 -13.09
C THR A 107 11.24 -13.95 -11.94
N CYS A 108 10.59 -12.80 -11.75
CA CYS A 108 10.69 -12.04 -10.51
C CYS A 108 9.63 -12.56 -9.53
N THR A 109 10.06 -13.19 -8.45
CA THR A 109 9.17 -13.86 -7.50
C THR A 109 9.22 -13.17 -6.15
N VAL A 110 8.05 -12.85 -5.61
CA VAL A 110 7.84 -12.54 -4.20
C VAL A 110 6.98 -13.66 -3.64
N GLU A 111 7.55 -14.56 -2.85
CA GLU A 111 6.82 -15.67 -2.26
C GLU A 111 5.85 -15.19 -1.16
N ASP A 112 5.11 -16.14 -0.60
CA ASP A 112 4.11 -15.93 0.43
C ASP A 112 4.63 -15.07 1.58
N TRP A 113 3.82 -14.09 2.00
CA TRP A 113 4.15 -13.16 3.08
C TRP A 113 5.41 -12.31 2.85
N GLY A 114 5.94 -12.25 1.63
CA GLY A 114 7.01 -11.32 1.25
C GLY A 114 6.60 -9.87 1.49
N HIS A 115 7.56 -9.05 1.92
CA HIS A 115 7.32 -7.67 2.29
C HIS A 115 8.25 -6.73 1.53
N ILE A 116 7.74 -6.12 0.47
CA ILE A 116 8.49 -5.22 -0.40
C ILE A 116 8.20 -3.78 0.00
N GLY A 117 9.17 -3.16 0.66
CA GLY A 117 9.09 -1.80 1.19
C GLY A 117 9.01 -0.74 0.10
N HIS A 118 8.39 0.40 0.43
CA HIS A 118 8.16 1.51 -0.50
C HIS A 118 9.37 1.85 -1.38
N GLY A 119 9.14 2.03 -2.68
CA GLY A 119 10.15 2.43 -3.65
C GLY A 119 11.23 1.39 -3.97
N ALA A 120 11.11 0.14 -3.48
CA ALA A 120 12.06 -0.91 -3.82
C ALA A 120 11.98 -1.30 -5.30
N ILE A 121 13.13 -1.64 -5.88
CA ILE A 121 13.28 -2.10 -7.26
C ILE A 121 13.72 -3.56 -7.23
N LEU A 122 12.94 -4.42 -7.88
CA LEU A 122 13.23 -5.84 -8.04
C LEU A 122 13.37 -6.14 -9.54
N HIS A 123 14.54 -6.59 -9.96
CA HIS A 123 14.79 -7.01 -11.33
C HIS A 123 15.22 -8.47 -11.33
N GLY A 124 14.34 -9.39 -11.76
CA GLY A 124 14.65 -10.82 -11.85
C GLY A 124 15.05 -11.49 -10.52
N ALA A 125 14.61 -10.94 -9.38
CA ALA A 125 14.96 -11.40 -8.05
C ALA A 125 13.96 -12.46 -7.53
N THR A 126 14.43 -13.37 -6.68
CA THR A 126 13.57 -14.24 -5.86
C THR A 126 13.60 -13.76 -4.42
N VAL A 127 12.44 -13.38 -3.89
CA VAL A 127 12.24 -13.01 -2.49
C VAL A 127 11.46 -14.12 -1.83
N ARG A 128 12.12 -14.88 -0.94
CA ARG A 128 11.52 -16.04 -0.29
C ARG A 128 10.48 -15.66 0.75
N ALA A 129 9.73 -16.66 1.20
CA ALA A 129 8.64 -16.48 2.13
C ALA A 129 9.07 -15.68 3.38
N HIS A 130 8.21 -14.77 3.83
CA HIS A 130 8.43 -13.90 4.98
C HIS A 130 9.62 -12.93 4.90
N ALA A 131 10.37 -12.88 3.79
CA ALA A 131 11.50 -11.96 3.66
C ALA A 131 11.04 -10.49 3.57
N LEU A 132 11.91 -9.60 4.02
CA LEU A 132 11.72 -8.15 3.98
C LEU A 132 12.72 -7.54 3.01
N VAL A 133 12.21 -6.79 2.03
CA VAL A 133 13.01 -5.86 1.22
C VAL A 133 12.76 -4.45 1.74
N GLY A 134 13.81 -3.81 2.24
CA GLY A 134 13.74 -2.46 2.79
C GLY A 134 13.39 -1.41 1.75
N MET A 135 12.91 -0.26 2.23
CA MET A 135 12.52 0.87 1.38
C MET A 135 13.69 1.31 0.48
N ASN A 136 13.39 1.60 -0.79
CA ASN A 136 14.36 2.01 -1.80
C ASN A 136 15.56 1.05 -1.96
N ALA A 137 15.44 -0.21 -1.56
CA ALA A 137 16.46 -1.21 -1.89
C ALA A 137 16.35 -1.61 -3.37
N VAL A 138 17.48 -1.99 -3.97
CA VAL A 138 17.56 -2.45 -5.36
C VAL A 138 18.08 -3.88 -5.36
N LEU A 139 17.29 -4.80 -5.91
CA LEU A 139 17.62 -6.20 -6.08
C LEU A 139 17.86 -6.49 -7.57
N MET A 140 19.04 -7.01 -7.89
CA MET A 140 19.44 -7.34 -9.25
C MET A 140 19.16 -8.81 -9.59
N ASP A 141 19.31 -9.13 -10.87
CA ASP A 141 18.94 -10.42 -11.45
C ASP A 141 19.55 -11.63 -10.75
N GLY A 142 18.71 -12.64 -10.52
CA GLY A 142 19.13 -13.91 -9.95
C GLY A 142 19.53 -13.84 -8.48
N CYS A 143 19.35 -12.71 -7.79
CA CYS A 143 19.55 -12.70 -6.34
C CYS A 143 18.44 -13.52 -5.65
N ASP A 144 18.81 -14.27 -4.62
CA ASP A 144 17.88 -15.08 -3.81
C ASP A 144 17.88 -14.55 -2.37
N ILE A 145 16.77 -13.93 -1.97
CA ILE A 145 16.59 -13.40 -0.62
C ILE A 145 15.97 -14.47 0.26
N GLY A 146 16.80 -15.16 1.04
CA GLY A 146 16.40 -16.32 1.84
C GLY A 146 15.24 -16.07 2.81
N GLU A 147 14.58 -17.15 3.23
CA GLU A 147 13.37 -17.11 4.07
C GLU A 147 13.57 -16.23 5.31
N ALA A 148 12.61 -15.32 5.53
CA ALA A 148 12.63 -14.36 6.64
C ALA A 148 13.92 -13.50 6.75
N ALA A 149 14.72 -13.38 5.69
CA ALA A 149 15.87 -12.48 5.64
C ALA A 149 15.42 -11.03 5.43
N PHE A 150 16.21 -10.08 5.95
CA PHE A 150 15.94 -8.65 5.85
C PHE A 150 17.02 -7.98 5.01
N VAL A 151 16.61 -7.32 3.94
CA VAL A 151 17.42 -6.34 3.22
C VAL A 151 17.13 -4.97 3.83
N ALA A 152 18.15 -4.28 4.34
CA ALA A 152 17.98 -2.94 4.90
C ALA A 152 17.58 -1.92 3.82
N ALA A 153 16.94 -0.83 4.23
CA ALA A 153 16.63 0.28 3.34
C ALA A 153 17.89 0.82 2.63
N LEU A 154 17.71 1.31 1.40
CA LEU A 154 18.77 1.86 0.54
C LEU A 154 19.93 0.89 0.23
N SER A 155 19.70 -0.42 0.34
CA SER A 155 20.74 -1.41 0.00
C SER A 155 20.69 -1.78 -1.48
N PHE A 156 21.85 -2.05 -2.07
CA PHE A 156 21.99 -2.60 -3.41
C PHE A 156 22.47 -4.04 -3.34
N VAL A 157 21.62 -5.00 -3.72
CA VAL A 157 21.95 -6.43 -3.76
C VAL A 157 22.41 -6.80 -5.17
N PRO A 158 23.69 -7.18 -5.36
CA PRO A 158 24.23 -7.51 -6.68
C PRO A 158 23.56 -8.73 -7.32
N ALA A 159 23.72 -8.85 -8.64
CA ALA A 159 23.18 -9.98 -9.40
C ALA A 159 23.77 -11.31 -8.89
N GLY A 160 22.93 -12.33 -8.79
CA GLY A 160 23.30 -13.66 -8.29
C GLY A 160 23.68 -13.72 -6.80
N PHE A 161 23.50 -12.64 -6.04
CA PHE A 161 23.83 -12.66 -4.61
C PHE A 161 22.79 -13.46 -3.82
N GLU A 162 23.26 -14.46 -3.09
CA GLU A 162 22.42 -15.27 -2.21
C GLU A 162 22.46 -14.71 -0.78
N VAL A 163 21.31 -14.30 -0.27
CA VAL A 163 21.15 -13.87 1.11
C VAL A 163 20.72 -15.07 1.95
N PRO A 164 21.47 -15.48 2.98
CA PRO A 164 21.06 -16.57 3.84
C PRO A 164 19.76 -16.27 4.58
N ALA A 165 18.95 -17.30 4.81
CA ALA A 165 17.72 -17.20 5.58
C ALA A 165 17.96 -16.56 6.96
N ARG A 166 16.99 -15.78 7.44
CA ARG A 166 17.01 -15.12 8.76
C ARG A 166 18.25 -14.25 8.99
N THR A 167 18.83 -13.64 7.96
CA THR A 167 19.94 -12.70 8.10
C THR A 167 19.54 -11.28 7.73
N LEU A 168 20.21 -10.31 8.35
CA LEU A 168 20.17 -8.91 7.95
C LEU A 168 21.32 -8.64 6.98
N VAL A 169 21.01 -8.19 5.78
CA VAL A 169 21.98 -7.64 4.82
C VAL A 169 21.77 -6.13 4.68
N ALA A 170 22.85 -5.40 4.44
CA ALA A 170 22.78 -3.95 4.25
C ALA A 170 23.94 -3.41 3.43
N GLY A 171 23.73 -2.28 2.74
CA GLY A 171 24.78 -1.48 2.12
C GLY A 171 24.76 -1.50 0.58
N THR A 172 25.73 -0.82 0.00
CA THR A 172 25.90 -0.68 -1.46
C THR A 172 27.38 -0.87 -1.83
N PRO A 173 27.79 -2.07 -2.27
CA PRO A 173 26.99 -3.30 -2.37
C PRO A 173 26.61 -3.86 -0.99
N ALA A 174 25.51 -4.61 -0.95
CA ALA A 174 25.00 -5.22 0.27
C ALA A 174 25.93 -6.35 0.74
N SER A 175 26.09 -6.45 2.05
CA SER A 175 26.79 -7.55 2.68
C SER A 175 26.03 -8.05 3.91
N VAL A 176 26.22 -9.33 4.23
CA VAL A 176 25.68 -9.94 5.44
C VAL A 176 26.22 -9.20 6.66
N ARG A 177 25.31 -8.73 7.51
CA ARG A 177 25.64 -8.01 8.74
C ARG A 177 25.61 -8.93 9.93
N ARG A 178 24.48 -9.63 10.12
CA ARG A 178 24.27 -10.54 11.25
C ARG A 178 23.00 -11.38 11.05
N PRO A 179 22.84 -12.48 11.81
CA PRO A 179 21.55 -13.11 12.01
C PRO A 179 20.51 -12.14 12.60
N LEU A 180 19.25 -12.35 12.24
CA LEU A 180 18.09 -11.69 12.84
C LEU A 180 17.71 -12.38 14.15
N THR A 181 17.14 -11.61 15.07
CA THR A 181 16.56 -12.19 16.29
C THR A 181 15.12 -12.64 16.03
N GLU A 182 14.63 -13.60 16.82
CA GLU A 182 13.22 -14.03 16.75
C GLU A 182 12.25 -12.86 17.00
N ALA A 183 12.64 -11.90 17.85
CA ALA A 183 11.85 -10.69 18.09
C ALA A 183 11.75 -9.80 16.84
N GLU A 184 12.82 -9.68 16.05
CA GLU A 184 12.82 -8.93 14.78
C GLU A 184 11.94 -9.62 13.73
N ILE A 185 12.04 -10.94 13.61
CA ILE A 185 11.22 -11.74 12.68
C ILE A 185 9.74 -11.65 13.07
N ALA A 186 9.41 -11.86 14.35
CA ALA A 186 8.03 -11.76 14.85
C ALA A 186 7.46 -10.34 14.71
N TRP A 187 8.30 -9.31 14.93
CA TRP A 187 7.93 -7.91 14.66
C TRP A 187 7.54 -7.73 13.20
N LYS A 188 8.36 -8.23 12.28
CA LYS A 188 8.07 -8.08 10.85
C LYS A 188 6.82 -8.85 10.42
N ARG A 189 6.62 -10.07 10.92
CA ARG A 189 5.37 -10.83 10.66
C ARG A 189 4.13 -9.99 11.00
N ARG A 190 4.09 -9.38 12.20
CA ARG A 190 3.00 -8.46 12.59
C ARG A 190 2.87 -7.27 11.63
N GLY A 191 4.00 -6.69 11.19
CA GLY A 191 3.99 -5.62 10.20
C GLY A 191 3.44 -6.03 8.83
N THR A 192 3.60 -7.29 8.42
CA THR A 192 3.00 -7.83 7.20
C THR A 192 1.50 -8.09 7.37
N GLU A 193 1.07 -8.57 8.54
CA GLU A 193 -0.37 -8.68 8.86
C GLU A 193 -1.08 -7.33 8.78
N GLU A 194 -0.42 -6.22 9.15
CA GLU A 194 -1.00 -4.89 8.97
C GLU A 194 -1.35 -4.60 7.51
N TYR A 195 -0.49 -4.99 6.57
CA TYR A 195 -0.78 -4.83 5.14
C TYR A 195 -1.91 -5.74 4.65
N GLN A 196 -2.01 -6.96 5.18
CA GLN A 196 -3.15 -7.84 4.89
C GLN A 196 -4.47 -7.24 5.41
N ARG A 197 -4.46 -6.64 6.62
CA ARG A 197 -5.62 -5.90 7.16
C ARG A 197 -5.94 -4.66 6.32
N ILE A 198 -4.91 -3.95 5.83
CA ILE A 198 -5.09 -2.81 4.92
C ILE A 198 -5.68 -3.27 3.58
N ALA A 199 -5.26 -4.41 3.02
CA ALA A 199 -5.85 -4.97 1.80
C ALA A 199 -7.34 -5.24 1.98
N GLN A 200 -7.71 -5.99 3.03
CA GLN A 200 -9.11 -6.29 3.36
C GLN A 200 -9.93 -5.02 3.59
N ARG A 201 -9.41 -4.06 4.38
CA ARG A 201 -10.09 -2.78 4.62
C ARG A 201 -10.24 -1.96 3.35
N SER A 202 -9.22 -1.95 2.49
CA SER A 202 -9.27 -1.19 1.25
C SER A 202 -10.30 -1.76 0.28
N LEU A 203 -10.36 -3.09 0.13
CA LEU A 203 -11.41 -3.77 -0.63
C LEU A 203 -12.81 -3.45 -0.09
N ALA A 204 -12.96 -3.36 1.24
CA ALA A 204 -14.25 -3.12 1.87
C ALA A 204 -14.69 -1.65 1.89
N THR A 205 -13.76 -0.70 2.02
CA THR A 205 -14.11 0.69 2.37
C THR A 205 -13.42 1.77 1.54
N MET A 206 -12.43 1.44 0.70
CA MET A 206 -11.75 2.46 -0.11
C MET A 206 -12.64 2.87 -1.29
N ILE A 207 -12.89 4.18 -1.39
CA ILE A 207 -13.60 4.79 -2.51
C ILE A 207 -12.84 6.03 -2.96
N GLU A 208 -12.81 6.24 -4.27
CA GLU A 208 -12.39 7.53 -4.83
C GLU A 208 -13.37 8.62 -4.39
N THR A 209 -12.86 9.75 -3.93
CA THR A 209 -13.66 10.86 -3.41
C THR A 209 -12.94 12.18 -3.63
N GLU A 210 -13.69 13.28 -3.65
CA GLU A 210 -13.13 14.63 -3.61
C GLU A 210 -12.56 14.94 -2.22
N ALA A 211 -11.57 15.83 -2.18
CA ALA A 211 -10.96 16.28 -0.94
C ALA A 211 -11.91 17.19 -0.14
N LEU A 212 -11.93 17.03 1.19
CA LEU A 212 -12.60 17.98 2.09
C LEU A 212 -11.89 19.33 2.05
N THR A 213 -12.63 20.43 1.94
CA THR A 213 -12.07 21.79 1.89
C THR A 213 -11.79 22.39 3.28
N ALA A 214 -12.19 21.71 4.35
CA ALA A 214 -11.94 22.11 5.74
C ALA A 214 -11.89 20.87 6.64
N ILE A 215 -11.28 21.03 7.83
CA ILE A 215 -11.26 19.97 8.84
C ILE A 215 -12.67 19.81 9.42
N ASP A 216 -13.21 18.60 9.33
CA ASP A 216 -14.41 18.20 10.06
C ASP A 216 -14.07 18.01 11.55
N PRO A 217 -14.68 18.76 12.50
CA PRO A 217 -14.46 18.57 13.94
C PRO A 217 -14.80 17.15 14.41
N ASP A 218 -15.70 16.46 13.71
CA ASP A 218 -16.15 15.10 14.01
C ASP A 218 -15.43 14.05 13.13
N ARG A 219 -14.32 14.43 12.46
CA ARG A 219 -13.57 13.55 11.55
C ARG A 219 -13.15 12.26 12.26
N PRO A 220 -13.54 11.08 11.74
CA PRO A 220 -13.15 9.82 12.35
C PRO A 220 -11.64 9.59 12.26
N ARG A 221 -11.11 8.85 13.23
CA ARG A 221 -9.76 8.28 13.17
C ARG A 221 -9.85 6.86 12.65
N LEU A 222 -8.86 6.45 11.85
CA LEU A 222 -8.72 5.05 11.49
C LEU A 222 -8.42 4.22 12.76
N PRO A 223 -8.90 2.98 12.84
CA PRO A 223 -8.56 2.09 13.95
C PRO A 223 -7.04 1.91 14.01
N VAL A 224 -6.49 2.05 15.21
CA VAL A 224 -5.06 1.89 15.47
C VAL A 224 -4.79 0.44 15.84
N THR A 225 -3.85 -0.20 15.16
CA THR A 225 -3.31 -1.49 15.57
C THR A 225 -2.07 -1.29 16.45
N PRO A 226 -1.81 -2.17 17.43
CA PRO A 226 -0.72 -2.02 18.38
C PRO A 226 0.67 -2.38 17.78
N HIS A 227 0.90 -2.06 16.50
CA HIS A 227 2.18 -2.27 15.85
C HIS A 227 3.06 -1.03 16.02
N HIS A 228 4.23 -1.21 16.62
CA HIS A 228 5.19 -0.14 16.88
C HIS A 228 6.41 -0.23 15.96
N PRO A 229 7.04 0.89 15.57
CA PRO A 229 8.31 0.89 14.86
C PRO A 229 9.40 0.05 15.55
N LEU A 230 10.24 -0.64 14.77
CA LEU A 230 11.27 -1.55 15.31
C LEU A 230 12.22 -0.87 16.30
N HIS A 231 12.58 0.40 16.06
CA HIS A 231 13.49 1.14 16.94
C HIS A 231 12.92 1.33 18.35
N MET A 232 11.59 1.36 18.51
CA MET A 232 10.93 1.47 19.82
C MET A 232 10.95 0.15 20.61
N MET A 233 11.27 -0.97 19.95
CA MET A 233 11.44 -2.25 20.63
C MET A 233 12.89 -2.48 21.09
N ARG A 234 13.87 -1.77 20.51
CA ARG A 234 15.27 -1.86 20.92
C ARG A 234 15.48 -1.01 22.18
N GLY A 235 15.58 -1.64 23.35
CA GLY A 235 15.77 -0.95 24.63
C GLY A 235 14.80 -1.34 25.74
N ARG A 236 14.06 -2.46 25.58
CA ARG A 236 13.39 -3.15 26.68
C ARG A 236 14.00 -4.54 26.85
#